data_AF-A0A2S2NUN3-F1
#
_entry.id   AF-A0A2S2NUN3-F1
#
_cell.length_a   1.000
_cell.length_b   1.000
_cell.length_c   1.000
_cell.angle_alpha   90.00
_cell.angle_beta   90.00
_cell.angle_gamma   90.00
#
_symmetry.space_group_name_H-M   'P 1'
#
loop_
_entity.id
_entity.type
_entity.pdbx_description
1 polymer ?
#
loop_
_entity_poly.entity_id
_entity_poly.type
_entity_poly.pdbx_seq_one_letter_code
_entity_poly.pdbx_strand_id
1 'polypeptide(L)'
;MVFGFQISFARVGSTVNFIVMEPLYRYIKKQISVPNYQSLSIVLLVASLTCVLSLVSALLLAWQDKRAEKLLHRKTPEATEVVKMSDVIYFPKVFWIVTFIIVFYYTSIFPFVALGKVFFEKKYNFSPDSANLINGIIYIISSICAPGLGLVIDKTGRNLFWVFLSILGTLVSHMFLAFTFVNPYIAMFTMGLSYSMLASALWPLIAMVIPEHQMGTAYGIAQSVENLGLAVVALLSGIIVDSDGYYMVELFFCLLLSAALLLTAILWTCDSMNKGILNMSIHQRNQLESNKPPCPEKQNLLHNNDNFIED
;
A
#
# COMPACT_ATOMS: atom_id res chain seq x y z
N MET A 1 0.37 -5.81 -12.87
CA MET A 1 -1.10 -5.80 -12.97
C MET A 1 -1.73 -6.34 -11.68
N VAL A 2 -1.22 -7.47 -11.18
CA VAL A 2 -1.71 -8.13 -9.96
C VAL A 2 -1.72 -7.20 -8.75
N PHE A 3 -0.64 -6.44 -8.49
CA PHE A 3 -0.59 -5.51 -7.35
C PHE A 3 -1.65 -4.41 -7.41
N GLY A 4 -1.86 -3.74 -8.55
CA GLY A 4 -2.86 -2.68 -8.68
C GLY A 4 -4.29 -3.17 -8.43
N PHE A 5 -4.63 -4.38 -8.90
CA PHE A 5 -5.92 -5.00 -8.61
C PHE A 5 -6.06 -5.42 -7.15
N GLN A 6 -5.03 -6.04 -6.57
CA GLN A 6 -5.02 -6.44 -5.17
C GLN A 6 -5.22 -5.22 -4.24
N ILE A 7 -4.51 -4.12 -4.52
CA ILE A 7 -4.64 -2.87 -3.77
C ILE A 7 -6.06 -2.32 -3.93
N SER A 8 -6.62 -2.29 -5.14
CA SER A 8 -7.99 -1.81 -5.37
C SER A 8 -9.01 -2.50 -4.48
N PHE A 9 -9.00 -3.85 -4.42
CA PHE A 9 -9.90 -4.62 -3.55
C PHE A 9 -9.70 -4.30 -2.07
N ALA A 10 -8.46 -4.18 -1.60
CA ALA A 10 -8.18 -3.79 -0.22
C ALA A 10 -8.74 -2.38 0.10
N ARG A 11 -8.67 -1.44 -0.85
CA ARG A 11 -9.20 -0.08 -0.68
C ARG A 11 -10.71 -0.02 -0.74
N VAL A 12 -11.38 -0.90 -1.50
CA VAL A 12 -12.84 -0.98 -1.51
C VAL A 12 -13.37 -1.24 -0.10
N GLY A 13 -12.72 -2.12 0.66
CA GLY A 13 -13.07 -2.36 2.07
C GLY A 13 -12.99 -1.10 2.92
N SER A 14 -11.91 -0.31 2.76
CA SER A 14 -11.77 0.98 3.46
C SER A 14 -12.84 1.98 3.04
N THR A 15 -13.13 2.08 1.75
CA THR A 15 -14.19 2.94 1.21
C THR A 15 -15.56 2.60 1.79
N VAL A 16 -15.91 1.31 1.84
CA VAL A 16 -17.16 0.84 2.46
C VAL A 16 -17.21 1.25 3.93
N ASN A 17 -16.11 1.14 4.68
CA ASN A 17 -16.04 1.57 6.06
C ASN A 17 -16.38 3.07 6.23
N PHE A 18 -15.79 3.95 5.40
CA PHE A 18 -16.08 5.40 5.46
C PHE A 18 -17.52 5.74 5.08
N ILE A 19 -18.12 5.04 4.11
CA ILE A 19 -19.48 5.32 3.64
C ILE A 19 -20.53 4.76 4.60
N VAL A 20 -20.31 3.58 5.18
CA VAL A 20 -21.35 2.83 5.91
C VAL A 20 -21.37 3.11 7.41
N MET A 21 -20.21 3.29 8.06
CA MET A 21 -20.14 3.30 9.53
C MET A 21 -20.91 4.46 10.18
N GLU A 22 -20.84 5.66 9.60
CA GLU A 22 -21.48 6.84 10.19
C GLU A 22 -23.02 6.86 10.01
N PRO A 23 -23.58 6.53 8.82
CA PRO A 23 -25.01 6.29 8.67
C PRO A 23 -25.53 5.15 9.56
N LEU A 24 -24.78 4.06 9.70
CA LEU A 24 -25.13 2.93 10.55
C LEU A 24 -25.22 3.36 12.03
N TYR A 25 -24.24 4.12 12.52
CA TYR A 25 -24.26 4.66 13.88
C TYR A 25 -25.50 5.51 14.14
N ARG A 26 -25.88 6.37 13.20
CA ARG A 26 -27.08 7.22 13.33
C ARG A 26 -28.37 6.43 13.28
N TYR A 27 -28.45 5.43 12.40
CA TYR A 27 -29.61 4.55 12.32
C TYR A 27 -29.85 3.84 13.65
N ILE A 28 -28.80 3.26 14.24
CA ILE A 28 -28.84 2.61 15.54
C ILE A 28 -29.22 3.61 16.64
N LYS A 29 -28.60 4.80 16.65
CA LYS A 29 -28.92 5.85 17.64
C LYS A 29 -30.38 6.31 17.57
N LYS A 30 -30.93 6.46 16.36
CA LYS A 30 -32.31 6.92 16.14
C LYS A 30 -33.35 5.84 16.48
N GLN A 31 -33.07 4.58 16.15
CA GLN A 31 -33.99 3.46 16.39
C GLN A 31 -34.01 3.03 17.85
N ILE A 32 -32.84 2.99 18.50
CA ILE A 32 -32.67 2.31 19.79
C ILE A 32 -32.61 3.31 20.96
N SER A 33 -32.48 4.62 20.70
CA SER A 33 -32.44 5.70 21.72
C SER A 33 -31.51 5.43 22.91
N VAL A 34 -30.42 4.69 22.67
CA VAL A 34 -29.44 4.30 23.68
C VAL A 34 -28.34 5.35 23.85
N PRO A 35 -27.66 5.39 25.01
CA PRO A 35 -26.50 6.26 25.22
C PRO A 35 -25.38 5.96 24.20
N ASN A 36 -24.58 7.00 23.89
CA ASN A 36 -23.58 6.97 22.80
C ASN A 36 -22.63 5.77 22.86
N TYR A 37 -22.22 5.33 24.06
CA TYR A 37 -21.31 4.20 24.22
C TYR A 37 -21.95 2.87 23.78
N GLN A 38 -23.25 2.66 24.03
CA GLN A 38 -23.97 1.46 23.60
C GLN A 38 -24.20 1.46 22.08
N SER A 39 -24.53 2.61 21.48
CA SER A 39 -24.61 2.73 20.02
C SER A 39 -23.29 2.37 19.34
N LEU A 40 -22.16 2.86 19.89
CA LEU A 40 -20.84 2.55 19.38
C LEU A 40 -20.54 1.05 19.49
N SER A 41 -20.83 0.42 20.63
CA SER A 41 -20.64 -1.03 20.82
C SER A 41 -21.42 -1.86 19.80
N ILE A 42 -22.67 -1.50 19.49
CA ILE A 42 -23.48 -2.22 18.50
C ILE A 42 -22.87 -2.07 17.09
N VAL A 43 -22.45 -0.86 16.71
CA VAL A 43 -21.77 -0.62 15.42
C VAL A 43 -20.49 -1.45 15.31
N LEU A 44 -19.68 -1.48 16.37
CA LEU A 44 -18.46 -2.28 16.42
C LEU A 44 -18.75 -3.78 16.36
N LEU A 45 -19.85 -4.24 16.96
CA LEU A 45 -20.28 -5.63 16.86
C LEU A 45 -20.66 -6.00 15.43
N VAL A 46 -21.40 -5.13 14.73
CA VAL A 46 -21.70 -5.32 13.30
C VAL A 46 -20.42 -5.34 12.46
N ALA A 47 -19.46 -4.47 12.75
CA ALA A 47 -18.15 -4.49 12.10
C ALA A 47 -17.39 -5.79 12.39
N SER A 48 -17.43 -6.31 13.62
CA SER A 48 -16.76 -7.57 13.98
C SER A 48 -17.32 -8.78 13.22
N LEU A 49 -18.60 -8.77 12.88
CA LEU A 49 -19.22 -9.83 12.07
C LEU A 49 -18.59 -9.90 10.66
N THR A 50 -18.23 -8.76 10.05
CA THR A 50 -17.58 -8.77 8.73
C THR A 50 -16.16 -9.32 8.81
N CYS A 51 -15.45 -9.10 9.92
CA CYS A 51 -14.16 -9.74 10.19
C CYS A 51 -14.30 -11.26 10.36
N VAL A 52 -15.31 -11.73 11.07
CA VAL A 52 -15.59 -13.17 11.22
C VAL A 52 -15.91 -13.80 9.86
N LEU A 53 -16.73 -13.14 9.04
CA LEU A 53 -17.01 -13.61 7.67
C LEU A 53 -15.72 -13.70 6.83
N SER A 54 -14.85 -12.70 6.91
CA SER A 54 -13.55 -12.73 6.24
C SER A 54 -12.66 -13.88 6.71
N LEU A 55 -12.64 -14.17 8.01
CA LEU A 55 -11.91 -15.31 8.57
C LEU A 55 -12.47 -16.64 8.04
N VAL A 56 -13.80 -16.80 8.01
CA VAL A 56 -14.44 -17.99 7.46
C VAL A 56 -14.10 -18.16 5.98
N SER A 57 -14.14 -17.10 5.18
CA SER A 57 -13.72 -17.15 3.78
C SER A 57 -12.26 -17.57 3.62
N ALA A 58 -11.35 -17.04 4.46
CA ALA A 58 -9.94 -17.44 4.45
C ALA A 58 -9.75 -18.92 4.81
N LEU A 59 -10.48 -19.44 5.81
CA LEU A 59 -10.45 -20.86 6.18
C LEU A 59 -11.00 -21.76 5.06
N LEU A 60 -12.05 -21.33 4.37
CA LEU A 60 -12.59 -22.04 3.20
C LEU A 60 -11.58 -22.08 2.05
N LEU A 61 -10.90 -20.98 1.76
CA LEU A 61 -9.84 -20.93 0.75
C LEU A 61 -8.67 -21.83 1.14
N ALA A 62 -8.21 -21.79 2.39
CA ALA A 62 -7.14 -22.66 2.88
C ALA A 62 -7.52 -24.15 2.78
N TRP A 63 -8.79 -24.49 3.06
CA TRP A 63 -9.30 -25.84 2.88
C TRP A 63 -9.34 -26.25 1.40
N GLN A 64 -9.78 -25.35 0.52
CA GLN A 64 -9.80 -25.58 -0.93
C GLN A 64 -8.39 -25.78 -1.50
N ASP A 65 -7.42 -24.96 -1.09
CA ASP A 65 -6.03 -25.09 -1.51
C ASP A 65 -5.43 -26.42 -1.06
N LYS A 66 -5.63 -26.80 0.21
CA LYS A 66 -5.17 -28.09 0.73
C LYS A 66 -5.82 -29.29 0.03
N ARG A 67 -7.09 -29.15 -0.34
CA ARG A 67 -7.81 -30.17 -1.11
C ARG A 67 -7.32 -30.25 -2.56
N ALA A 68 -7.08 -29.11 -3.19
CA ALA A 68 -6.55 -29.02 -4.56
C ALA A 68 -5.12 -29.58 -4.65
N GLU A 69 -4.26 -29.30 -3.66
CA GLU A 69 -2.90 -29.85 -3.57
C GLU A 69 -2.92 -31.38 -3.51
N LYS A 70 -3.79 -31.96 -2.67
CA LYS A 70 -3.99 -33.41 -2.58
C LYS A 70 -4.52 -34.04 -3.86
N LEU A 71 -5.48 -33.40 -4.54
CA LEU A 71 -6.11 -33.93 -5.75
C LEU A 71 -5.18 -33.83 -6.98
N LEU A 72 -4.49 -32.71 -7.12
CA LEU A 72 -3.68 -32.41 -8.31
C LEU A 72 -2.24 -32.93 -8.22
N HIS A 73 -1.84 -33.55 -7.10
CA HIS A 73 -0.45 -33.97 -6.84
C HIS A 73 0.55 -32.87 -7.21
N ARG A 74 0.19 -31.62 -6.91
CA ARG A 74 1.02 -30.47 -7.24
C ARG A 74 2.29 -30.63 -6.41
N LYS A 75 3.39 -31.07 -7.03
CA LYS A 75 4.70 -31.09 -6.39
C LYS A 75 4.93 -29.67 -5.90
N THR A 76 4.90 -29.46 -4.60
CA THR A 76 5.41 -28.24 -3.99
C THR A 76 6.84 -28.12 -4.52
N PRO A 77 7.18 -27.06 -5.28
CA PRO A 77 8.57 -26.90 -5.70
C PRO A 77 9.43 -26.99 -4.44
N GLU A 78 10.49 -27.81 -4.48
CA GLU A 78 11.42 -28.05 -3.35
C GLU A 78 12.17 -26.79 -2.88
N ALA A 79 11.73 -25.59 -3.29
CA ALA A 79 12.08 -24.32 -2.70
C ALA A 79 11.02 -23.92 -1.66
N THR A 80 10.89 -24.70 -0.58
CA THR A 80 10.33 -24.11 0.64
C THR A 80 11.37 -23.08 1.08
N GLU A 81 11.09 -21.79 0.86
CA GLU A 81 11.84 -20.70 1.48
C GLU A 81 11.88 -21.00 2.98
N VAL A 82 12.99 -21.57 3.45
CA VAL A 82 13.20 -21.82 4.87
C VAL A 82 13.45 -20.44 5.45
N VAL A 83 12.40 -19.83 6.01
CA VAL A 83 12.49 -18.49 6.61
C VAL A 83 13.59 -18.51 7.66
N LYS A 84 14.76 -18.00 7.28
CA LYS A 84 15.91 -17.85 8.17
C LYS A 84 16.01 -16.37 8.49
N MET A 85 15.77 -16.02 9.75
CA MET A 85 15.92 -14.64 10.23
C MET A 85 17.33 -14.08 9.99
N SER A 86 18.33 -14.93 9.79
CA SER A 86 19.68 -14.53 9.40
C SER A 86 19.77 -13.91 7.99
N ASP A 87 18.77 -14.14 7.13
CA ASP A 87 18.77 -13.66 5.74
C ASP A 87 18.63 -12.13 5.64
N VAL A 88 18.09 -11.50 6.70
CA VAL A 88 17.98 -10.03 6.84
C VAL A 88 19.35 -9.34 6.68
N ILE A 89 20.44 -9.99 7.12
CA ILE A 89 21.80 -9.43 7.11
C ILE A 89 22.34 -9.31 5.68
N TYR A 90 21.85 -10.13 4.75
CA TYR A 90 22.34 -10.20 3.38
C TYR A 90 21.55 -9.31 2.41
N PHE A 91 20.54 -8.59 2.90
CA PHE A 91 19.74 -7.73 2.04
C PHE A 91 20.54 -6.53 1.52
N PRO A 92 20.40 -6.20 0.22
CA PRO A 92 21.13 -5.08 -0.38
C PRO A 92 20.67 -3.76 0.24
N LYS A 93 21.57 -2.78 0.31
CA LYS A 93 21.26 -1.43 0.84
C LYS A 93 20.06 -0.77 0.16
N VAL A 94 19.86 -1.07 -1.13
CA VAL A 94 18.72 -0.61 -1.93
C VAL A 94 17.39 -1.04 -1.31
N PHE A 95 17.28 -2.27 -0.80
CA PHE A 95 16.08 -2.75 -0.12
C PHE A 95 15.72 -1.88 1.08
N TRP A 96 16.70 -1.58 1.94
CA TRP A 96 16.48 -0.75 3.13
C TRP A 96 16.06 0.68 2.78
N ILE A 97 16.66 1.28 1.75
CA ILE A 97 16.24 2.61 1.27
C ILE A 97 14.77 2.56 0.80
N VAL A 98 14.38 1.54 0.03
CA VAL A 98 12.99 1.35 -0.40
C VAL A 98 12.06 1.16 0.81
N THR A 99 12.46 0.36 1.81
CA THR A 99 11.69 0.16 3.05
C THR A 99 11.50 1.47 3.81
N PHE A 100 12.51 2.32 3.92
CA PHE A 100 12.35 3.62 4.59
C PHE A 100 11.47 4.60 3.78
N ILE A 101 11.52 4.55 2.44
CA ILE A 101 10.59 5.31 1.60
C ILE A 101 9.14 4.85 1.85
N ILE A 102 8.90 3.53 1.93
CA ILE A 102 7.59 2.95 2.30
C ILE A 102 7.14 3.52 3.64
N VAL A 103 7.98 3.43 4.68
CA VAL A 103 7.65 3.95 6.02
C VAL A 103 7.28 5.42 5.96
N PHE A 104 8.17 6.30 5.48
CA PHE A 104 7.92 7.74 5.53
C PHE A 104 6.69 8.16 4.72
N TYR A 105 6.41 7.49 3.60
CA TYR A 105 5.23 7.79 2.80
C TYR A 105 3.93 7.31 3.45
N TYR A 106 3.84 6.04 3.84
CA TYR A 106 2.60 5.50 4.41
C TYR A 106 2.28 6.10 5.79
N THR A 107 3.32 6.47 6.55
CA THR A 107 3.16 7.15 7.84
C THR A 107 2.76 8.61 7.73
N SER A 108 2.82 9.24 6.55
CA SER A 108 2.20 10.55 6.33
C SER A 108 0.72 10.44 5.96
N ILE A 109 0.32 9.35 5.30
CA ILE A 109 -1.07 9.14 4.83
C ILE A 109 -1.96 8.57 5.94
N PHE A 110 -1.57 7.45 6.56
CA PHE A 110 -2.49 6.72 7.44
C PHE A 110 -2.80 7.46 8.76
N PRO A 111 -1.82 8.06 9.46
CA PRO A 111 -2.10 8.93 10.60
C PRO A 111 -2.91 10.17 10.22
N PHE A 112 -2.64 10.78 9.06
CA PHE A 112 -3.46 11.87 8.55
C PHE A 112 -4.91 11.44 8.38
N VAL A 113 -5.18 10.31 7.72
CA VAL A 113 -6.54 9.78 7.56
C VAL A 113 -7.19 9.46 8.91
N ALA A 114 -6.43 8.97 9.90
CA ALA A 114 -6.97 8.72 11.24
C ALA A 114 -7.43 10.01 11.94
N LEU A 115 -6.70 11.12 11.75
CA LEU A 115 -7.00 12.43 12.33
C LEU A 115 -7.89 13.32 11.44
N GLY A 116 -8.06 12.92 10.18
CA GLY A 116 -8.56 13.75 9.08
C GLY A 116 -9.99 14.24 9.28
N LYS A 117 -10.87 13.42 9.88
CA LYS A 117 -12.25 13.84 10.17
C LYS A 117 -12.26 15.10 11.05
N VAL A 118 -11.58 15.06 12.19
CA VAL A 118 -11.56 16.18 13.13
C VAL A 118 -10.77 17.36 12.55
N PHE A 119 -9.72 17.09 11.76
CA PHE A 119 -9.02 18.11 10.99
C PHE A 119 -9.96 18.92 10.09
N PHE A 120 -10.79 18.25 9.28
CA PHE A 120 -11.74 18.91 8.38
C PHE A 120 -12.89 19.61 9.12
N GLU A 121 -13.34 19.06 10.25
CA GLU A 121 -14.30 19.74 11.12
C GLU A 121 -13.72 21.05 11.67
N LYS A 122 -12.52 21.02 12.25
CA LYS A 122 -11.93 22.21 12.90
C LYS A 122 -11.41 23.25 11.92
N LYS A 123 -10.76 22.84 10.83
CA LYS A 123 -10.12 23.78 9.89
C LYS A 123 -11.10 24.35 8.87
N TYR A 124 -12.04 23.54 8.39
CA TYR A 124 -12.95 23.91 7.29
C TYR A 124 -14.41 24.05 7.74
N ASN A 125 -14.72 23.87 9.02
CA ASN A 125 -16.08 23.96 9.58
C ASN A 125 -17.07 23.00 8.90
N PHE A 126 -16.60 21.85 8.44
CA PHE A 126 -17.47 20.84 7.87
C PHE A 126 -18.28 20.11 8.94
N SER A 127 -19.47 19.65 8.56
CA SER A 127 -20.21 18.70 9.39
C SER A 127 -19.43 17.38 9.53
N PRO A 128 -19.65 16.60 10.60
CA PRO A 128 -18.99 15.31 10.79
C PRO A 128 -19.14 14.35 9.60
N ASP A 129 -20.29 14.35 8.92
CA ASP A 129 -20.49 13.51 7.72
C ASP A 129 -19.65 13.99 6.55
N SER A 130 -19.69 15.29 6.28
CA SER A 130 -18.96 15.89 5.16
C SER A 130 -17.46 15.71 5.36
N ALA A 131 -16.98 15.92 6.59
CA ALA A 131 -15.59 15.71 6.97
C ALA A 131 -15.17 14.24 6.78
N ASN A 132 -16.00 13.29 7.22
CA ASN A 132 -15.73 11.87 7.05
C ASN A 132 -15.72 11.43 5.58
N LEU A 133 -16.65 11.95 4.77
CA LEU A 133 -16.70 11.70 3.33
C LEU A 133 -15.48 12.28 2.60
N ILE A 134 -15.08 13.53 2.91
CA ILE A 134 -13.89 14.16 2.35
C ILE A 134 -12.64 13.35 2.72
N ASN A 135 -12.53 12.93 3.97
CA ASN A 135 -11.43 12.10 4.45
C ASN A 135 -11.34 10.76 3.68
N GLY A 136 -12.50 10.14 3.39
CA GLY A 136 -12.59 8.90 2.63
C GLY A 136 -12.25 9.00 1.13
N ILE A 137 -12.13 10.21 0.56
CA ILE A 137 -11.84 10.41 -0.88
C ILE A 137 -10.55 9.72 -1.31
N ILE A 138 -9.52 9.74 -0.45
CA ILE A 138 -8.23 9.09 -0.73
C ILE A 138 -8.45 7.62 -1.11
N TYR A 139 -9.29 6.90 -0.35
CA TYR A 139 -9.58 5.50 -0.61
C TYR A 139 -10.57 5.29 -1.75
N ILE A 140 -11.56 6.16 -1.92
CA ILE A 140 -12.50 6.10 -3.05
C ILE A 140 -11.74 6.22 -4.38
N ILE A 141 -10.93 7.27 -4.51
CA ILE A 141 -10.09 7.49 -5.70
C ILE A 141 -9.13 6.34 -5.87
N SER A 142 -8.52 5.85 -4.80
CA SER A 142 -7.59 4.74 -4.92
C SER A 142 -8.22 3.42 -5.35
N SER A 143 -9.41 3.11 -4.85
CA SER A 143 -10.17 1.93 -5.30
C SER A 143 -10.42 1.96 -6.81
N ILE A 144 -10.75 3.12 -7.38
CA ILE A 144 -11.11 3.26 -8.79
C ILE A 144 -9.87 3.39 -9.68
N CYS A 145 -8.91 4.21 -9.27
CA CYS A 145 -7.77 4.59 -10.11
C CYS A 145 -6.59 3.61 -10.01
N ALA A 146 -6.45 2.83 -8.94
CA ALA A 146 -5.31 1.92 -8.77
C ALA A 146 -5.16 0.88 -9.90
N PRO A 147 -6.22 0.24 -10.43
CA PRO A 147 -6.06 -0.69 -11.56
C PRO A 147 -5.56 0.03 -12.82
N GLY A 148 -6.14 1.18 -13.16
CA GLY A 148 -5.78 1.95 -14.34
C GLY A 148 -4.35 2.51 -14.27
N LEU A 149 -4.00 3.15 -13.15
CA LEU A 149 -2.65 3.68 -12.94
C LEU A 149 -1.61 2.57 -12.80
N GLY A 150 -1.97 1.46 -12.16
CA GLY A 150 -1.14 0.25 -12.11
C GLY A 150 -0.83 -0.27 -13.50
N LEU A 151 -1.82 -0.36 -14.40
CA LEU A 151 -1.60 -0.76 -15.80
C LEU A 151 -0.69 0.22 -16.55
N VAL A 152 -0.82 1.52 -16.32
CA VAL A 152 0.05 2.54 -16.93
C VAL A 152 1.49 2.37 -16.44
N ILE A 153 1.69 2.18 -15.15
CA ILE A 153 3.02 1.95 -14.55
C ILE A 153 3.61 0.64 -15.07
N ASP A 154 2.82 -0.43 -15.11
CA ASP A 154 3.23 -1.73 -15.65
C ASP A 154 3.54 -1.70 -17.15
N LYS A 155 3.02 -0.72 -17.91
CA LYS A 155 3.28 -0.52 -19.35
C LYS A 155 4.37 0.49 -19.66
N THR A 156 4.65 1.43 -18.76
CA THR A 156 5.70 2.45 -18.93
C THR A 156 7.01 2.03 -18.27
N GLY A 157 6.93 1.24 -17.19
CA GLY A 157 8.06 0.89 -16.34
C GLY A 157 8.44 2.12 -15.52
N ARG A 158 9.74 2.37 -15.39
CA ARG A 158 10.25 3.60 -14.74
C ARG A 158 9.67 3.81 -13.34
N ASN A 159 9.70 2.75 -12.53
CA ASN A 159 9.03 2.74 -11.24
C ASN A 159 9.50 3.88 -10.33
N LEU A 160 10.79 4.21 -10.33
CA LEU A 160 11.34 5.32 -9.54
C LEU A 160 10.77 6.69 -9.96
N PHE A 161 10.54 6.92 -11.26
CA PHE A 161 9.88 8.13 -11.73
C PHE A 161 8.46 8.27 -11.15
N TRP A 162 7.68 7.19 -11.19
CA TRP A 162 6.32 7.19 -10.64
C TRP A 162 6.31 7.33 -9.12
N VAL A 163 7.24 6.71 -8.40
CA VAL A 163 7.40 6.90 -6.95
C VAL A 163 7.71 8.36 -6.64
N PHE A 164 8.68 8.97 -7.33
CA PHE A 164 9.03 10.37 -7.15
C PHE A 164 7.85 11.31 -7.40
N LEU A 165 7.13 11.13 -8.51
CA LEU A 165 5.96 11.93 -8.86
C LEU A 165 4.84 11.79 -7.81
N SER A 166 4.67 10.59 -7.25
CA SER A 166 3.66 10.33 -6.22
C SER A 166 3.99 10.98 -4.88
N ILE A 167 5.24 10.91 -4.45
CA ILE A 167 5.68 11.59 -3.22
C ILE A 167 5.54 13.09 -3.38
N LEU A 168 5.93 13.64 -4.53
CA LEU A 168 5.77 15.06 -4.83
C LEU A 168 4.30 15.49 -4.82
N GLY A 169 3.42 14.75 -5.49
CA GLY A 169 1.98 15.05 -5.51
C GLY A 169 1.34 15.00 -4.12
N THR A 170 1.77 14.04 -3.29
CA THR A 170 1.29 13.91 -1.90
C THR A 170 1.80 15.05 -1.02
N LEU A 171 3.07 15.44 -1.19
CA LEU A 171 3.65 16.60 -0.51
C LEU A 171 2.90 17.88 -0.88
N VAL A 172 2.60 18.09 -2.16
CA VAL A 172 1.77 19.22 -2.60
C VAL A 172 0.41 19.18 -1.91
N SER A 173 -0.26 18.04 -1.84
CA SER A 173 -1.55 17.93 -1.12
C SER A 173 -1.44 18.34 0.35
N HIS A 174 -0.43 17.87 1.09
CA HIS A 174 -0.22 18.31 2.48
C HIS A 174 0.13 19.80 2.56
N MET A 175 0.94 20.34 1.66
CA MET A 175 1.23 21.79 1.64
C MET A 175 -0.05 22.61 1.39
N PHE A 176 -0.93 22.17 0.50
CA PHE A 176 -2.23 22.80 0.28
C PHE A 176 -3.09 22.75 1.56
N LEU A 177 -3.15 21.59 2.22
CA LEU A 177 -3.89 21.42 3.47
C LEU A 177 -3.27 22.16 4.64
N ALA A 178 -1.95 22.39 4.67
CA ALA A 178 -1.27 23.11 5.73
C ALA A 178 -1.46 24.62 5.60
N PHE A 179 -1.10 25.17 4.43
CA PHE A 179 -0.89 26.60 4.22
C PHE A 179 -2.07 27.33 3.60
N THR A 180 -3.07 26.60 3.08
CA THR A 180 -4.21 27.22 2.40
C THR A 180 -5.54 26.83 3.03
N PHE A 181 -6.58 27.57 2.63
CA PHE A 181 -7.99 27.25 2.87
C PHE A 181 -8.72 26.99 1.55
N VAL A 182 -7.96 26.65 0.50
CA VAL A 182 -8.54 26.20 -0.77
C VAL A 182 -9.35 24.94 -0.51
N ASN A 183 -10.38 24.75 -1.33
CA ASN A 183 -11.28 23.61 -1.25
C ASN A 183 -10.49 22.28 -1.07
N PRO A 184 -10.67 21.56 0.07
CA PRO A 184 -9.87 20.38 0.39
C PRO A 184 -10.16 19.18 -0.53
N TYR A 185 -11.26 19.19 -1.27
CA TYR A 185 -11.55 18.18 -2.30
C TYR A 185 -10.39 18.08 -3.31
N ILE A 186 -9.75 19.19 -3.66
CA ILE A 186 -8.61 19.21 -4.61
C ILE A 186 -7.40 18.49 -4.00
N ALA A 187 -7.03 18.83 -2.76
CA ALA A 187 -5.90 18.21 -2.09
C ALA A 187 -6.11 16.70 -1.89
N MET A 188 -7.32 16.31 -1.48
CA MET A 188 -7.67 14.91 -1.24
C MET A 188 -7.74 14.07 -2.51
N PHE A 189 -8.23 14.66 -3.62
CA PHE A 189 -8.21 14.01 -4.92
C PHE A 189 -6.77 13.77 -5.42
N THR A 190 -5.93 14.81 -5.37
CA THR A 190 -4.51 14.69 -5.75
C THR A 190 -3.76 13.70 -4.86
N MET A 191 -4.08 13.66 -3.56
CA MET A 191 -3.50 12.70 -2.62
C MET A 191 -3.93 11.27 -2.96
N GLY A 192 -5.21 11.04 -3.27
CA GLY A 192 -5.72 9.73 -3.69
C GLY A 192 -5.09 9.21 -4.99
N LEU A 193 -4.88 10.08 -5.98
CA LEU A 193 -4.15 9.72 -7.21
C LEU A 193 -2.70 9.37 -6.92
N SER A 194 -2.01 10.20 -6.14
CA SER A 194 -0.61 10.00 -5.76
C SER A 194 -0.42 8.70 -4.99
N TYR A 195 -1.33 8.42 -4.05
CA TYR A 195 -1.35 7.20 -3.27
C TYR A 195 -1.47 5.95 -4.14
N SER A 196 -2.33 6.00 -5.17
CA SER A 196 -2.55 4.90 -6.10
C SER A 196 -1.34 4.62 -6.98
N MET A 197 -0.69 5.69 -7.46
CA MET A 197 0.55 5.58 -8.23
C MET A 197 1.68 4.99 -7.39
N LEU A 198 1.87 5.49 -6.17
CA LEU A 198 2.93 5.01 -5.29
C LEU A 198 2.75 3.54 -4.92
N ALA A 199 1.56 3.13 -4.50
CA ALA A 199 1.31 1.75 -4.11
C ALA A 199 1.56 0.76 -5.26
N SER A 200 1.30 1.19 -6.50
CA SER A 200 1.53 0.38 -7.70
C SER A 200 2.98 0.38 -8.17
N ALA A 201 3.77 1.42 -7.88
CA ALA A 201 5.15 1.55 -8.34
C ALA A 201 6.21 1.13 -7.30
N LEU A 202 5.95 1.36 -6.01
CA LEU A 202 6.94 1.22 -4.93
C LEU A 202 7.16 -0.24 -4.51
N TRP A 203 6.09 -0.99 -4.23
CA TRP A 203 6.20 -2.39 -3.79
C TRP A 203 6.89 -3.30 -4.80
N PRO A 204 6.66 -3.18 -6.13
CA PRO A 204 7.41 -3.95 -7.12
C PRO A 204 8.92 -3.73 -7.09
N LEU A 205 9.42 -2.61 -6.54
CA LEU A 205 10.87 -2.39 -6.40
C LEU A 205 11.52 -3.42 -5.47
N ILE A 206 10.81 -3.91 -4.46
CA ILE A 206 11.32 -4.97 -3.57
C ILE A 206 11.56 -6.25 -4.37
N ALA A 207 10.58 -6.68 -5.19
CA ALA A 207 10.71 -7.85 -6.03
C ALA A 207 11.79 -7.72 -7.12
N MET A 208 12.17 -6.49 -7.51
CA MET A 208 13.25 -6.27 -8.48
C MET A 208 14.65 -6.38 -7.86
N VAL A 209 14.75 -6.25 -6.54
CA VAL A 209 16.01 -6.14 -5.81
C VAL A 209 16.32 -7.42 -5.03
N ILE A 210 15.29 -8.14 -4.60
CA ILE A 210 15.40 -9.33 -3.78
C ILE A 210 15.26 -10.60 -4.64
N PRO A 211 16.16 -11.59 -4.47
CA PRO A 211 16.04 -12.89 -5.13
C PRO A 211 14.72 -13.62 -4.80
N GLU A 212 14.21 -14.42 -5.74
CA GLU A 212 12.91 -15.09 -5.61
C GLU A 212 12.78 -15.96 -4.36
N HIS A 213 13.86 -16.60 -3.92
CA HIS A 213 13.88 -17.51 -2.76
C HIS A 213 13.80 -16.80 -1.41
N GLN A 214 13.91 -15.47 -1.34
CA GLN A 214 13.85 -14.66 -0.12
C GLN A 214 12.75 -13.58 -0.18
N MET A 215 11.88 -13.64 -1.20
CA MET A 215 10.85 -12.62 -1.41
C MET A 215 9.85 -12.58 -0.26
N GLY A 216 9.41 -13.74 0.26
CA GLY A 216 8.45 -13.79 1.36
C GLY A 216 8.99 -13.11 2.61
N THR A 217 10.24 -13.43 2.97
CA THR A 217 10.94 -12.81 4.10
C THR A 217 11.10 -11.31 3.92
N ALA A 218 11.49 -10.84 2.72
CA ALA A 218 11.67 -9.43 2.43
C ALA A 218 10.38 -8.61 2.52
N TYR A 219 9.26 -9.09 1.95
CA TYR A 219 7.97 -8.43 2.10
C TYR A 219 7.51 -8.41 3.56
N GLY A 220 7.69 -9.53 4.29
CA GLY A 220 7.35 -9.62 5.71
C GLY A 220 8.11 -8.61 6.58
N ILE A 221 9.42 -8.45 6.35
CA ILE A 221 10.25 -7.45 7.06
C ILE A 221 9.82 -6.04 6.68
N ALA A 222 9.65 -5.74 5.39
CA ALA A 222 9.24 -4.42 4.94
C ALA A 222 7.91 -3.99 5.57
N GLN A 223 6.92 -4.90 5.60
CA GLN A 223 5.62 -4.67 6.24
C GLN A 223 5.73 -4.55 7.77
N SER A 224 6.61 -5.33 8.41
CA SER A 224 6.82 -5.23 9.87
C SER A 224 7.43 -3.87 10.25
N VAL A 225 8.41 -3.40 9.48
CA VAL A 225 9.02 -2.09 9.68
C VAL A 225 8.03 -0.96 9.37
N GLU A 226 7.20 -1.10 8.33
CA GLU A 226 6.10 -0.18 8.04
C GLU A 226 5.11 -0.08 9.21
N ASN A 227 4.66 -1.22 9.75
CA ASN A 227 3.72 -1.25 10.87
C ASN A 227 4.32 -0.64 12.15
N LEU A 228 5.61 -0.88 12.42
CA LEU A 228 6.30 -0.22 13.52
C LEU A 228 6.35 1.30 13.32
N GLY A 229 6.73 1.75 12.13
CA GLY A 229 6.74 3.16 11.77
C GLY A 229 5.36 3.79 11.92
N LEU A 230 4.31 3.09 11.47
CA LEU A 230 2.92 3.53 11.58
C LEU A 230 2.50 3.68 13.04
N ALA A 231 2.83 2.73 13.91
CA ALA A 231 2.51 2.81 15.33
C ALA A 231 3.19 4.04 15.98
N VAL A 232 4.49 4.24 15.71
CA VAL A 232 5.25 5.37 16.26
C VAL A 232 4.72 6.70 15.75
N VAL A 233 4.56 6.86 14.44
CA VAL A 233 4.13 8.13 13.83
C VAL A 233 2.68 8.45 14.17
N ALA A 234 1.80 7.45 14.29
CA ALA A 234 0.42 7.67 14.74
C ALA A 234 0.36 8.23 16.16
N LEU A 235 1.16 7.69 17.08
CA LEU A 235 1.27 8.22 18.45
C LEU A 235 1.84 9.64 18.46
N LEU A 236 2.93 9.88 17.73
CA LEU A 236 3.53 11.22 17.63
C LEU A 236 2.56 12.23 17.04
N SER A 237 1.80 11.85 16.00
CA SER A 237 0.81 12.72 15.37
C SER A 237 -0.30 13.11 16.35
N GLY A 238 -0.77 12.17 17.18
CA GLY A 238 -1.73 12.44 18.25
C GLY A 238 -1.18 13.43 19.27
N ILE A 239 0.05 13.20 19.76
CA ILE A 239 0.72 14.09 20.72
C ILE A 239 0.86 15.51 20.15
N ILE A 240 1.33 15.64 18.90
CA ILE A 240 1.53 16.94 18.23
C ILE A 240 0.19 17.68 18.07
N VAL A 241 -0.89 16.97 17.72
CA VAL A 241 -2.22 17.58 17.61
C VAL A 241 -2.71 18.10 18.95
N ASP A 242 -2.46 17.35 20.03
CA ASP A 242 -2.90 17.73 21.37
C ASP A 242 -2.08 18.91 21.95
N SER A 243 -0.77 18.98 21.65
CA SER A 243 0.12 20.06 22.13
C SER A 243 0.08 21.32 21.27
N ASP A 244 0.23 21.17 19.95
CA ASP A 244 0.54 22.26 19.02
C ASP A 244 -0.49 22.42 17.90
N GLY A 245 -1.46 21.51 17.83
CA GLY A 245 -2.59 21.58 16.91
C GLY A 245 -2.33 21.03 15.51
N TYR A 246 -3.39 21.07 14.70
CA TYR A 246 -3.43 20.47 13.36
C TYR A 246 -2.48 21.11 12.34
N TYR A 247 -2.07 22.35 12.55
CA TYR A 247 -1.09 22.97 11.66
C TYR A 247 0.29 22.30 11.79
N MET A 248 0.73 22.01 13.03
CA MET A 248 2.02 21.36 13.25
C MET A 248 2.04 19.91 12.78
N VAL A 249 0.91 19.20 12.88
CA VAL A 249 0.84 17.82 12.36
C VAL A 249 0.97 17.78 10.84
N GLU A 250 0.39 18.75 10.12
CA GLU A 250 0.57 18.87 8.67
C GLU A 250 2.02 19.18 8.30
N LEU A 251 2.69 20.08 9.02
CA LEU A 251 4.11 20.34 8.82
C LEU A 251 4.97 19.11 9.08
N PHE A 252 4.64 18.33 10.11
CA PHE A 252 5.30 17.08 10.43
C PHE A 252 5.16 16.06 9.28
N PHE A 253 3.97 15.91 8.69
CA PHE A 253 3.76 15.07 7.51
C PHE A 253 4.54 15.57 6.28
N CYS A 254 4.59 16.89 6.05
CA CYS A 254 5.43 17.48 5.01
C CYS A 254 6.92 17.15 5.22
N LEU A 255 7.39 17.13 6.46
CA LEU A 255 8.77 16.77 6.83
C LEU A 255 9.07 15.31 6.51
N LEU A 256 8.18 14.39 6.86
CA LEU A 256 8.32 12.96 6.53
C LEU A 256 8.33 12.73 5.01
N LEU A 257 7.44 13.41 4.27
CA LEU A 257 7.40 13.33 2.81
C LEU A 257 8.64 13.94 2.15
N SER A 258 9.19 15.01 2.73
CA SER A 258 10.46 15.59 2.26
C SER A 258 11.63 14.62 2.46
N ALA A 259 11.67 13.89 3.58
CA ALA A 259 12.63 12.82 3.81
C ALA A 259 12.44 11.65 2.82
N ALA A 260 11.20 11.24 2.55
CA ALA A 260 10.90 10.23 1.54
C ALA A 260 11.35 10.66 0.14
N LEU A 261 11.15 11.94 -0.21
CA LEU A 261 11.55 12.50 -1.50
C LEU A 261 13.08 12.55 -1.62
N LEU A 262 13.78 12.93 -0.56
CA LEU A 262 15.24 12.91 -0.50
C LEU A 262 15.79 11.50 -0.68
N LEU A 263 15.26 10.52 0.06
CA LEU A 263 15.66 9.11 -0.11
C LEU A 263 15.37 8.59 -1.52
N THR A 264 14.26 8.99 -2.12
CA THR A 264 13.92 8.64 -3.51
C THR A 264 14.91 9.25 -4.49
N ALA A 265 15.34 10.50 -4.30
CA ALA A 265 16.34 11.16 -5.13
C ALA A 265 17.73 10.53 -4.99
N ILE A 266 18.12 10.16 -3.77
CA ILE A 266 19.36 9.40 -3.50
C ILE A 266 19.29 8.04 -4.21
N LEU A 267 18.18 7.32 -4.06
CA LEU A 267 17.96 6.02 -4.70
C LEU A 267 18.04 6.12 -6.22
N TRP A 268 17.40 7.13 -6.80
CA TRP A 268 17.46 7.38 -8.25
C TRP A 268 18.88 7.65 -8.71
N THR A 269 19.62 8.49 -8.01
CA THR A 269 21.02 8.80 -8.35
C THR A 269 21.90 7.54 -8.29
N CYS A 270 21.77 6.76 -7.21
CA CYS A 270 22.45 5.47 -7.05
C CYS A 270 22.09 4.46 -8.13
N ASP A 271 20.80 4.37 -8.52
CA ASP A 271 20.33 3.51 -9.60
C ASP A 271 20.91 3.93 -10.95
N SER A 272 20.90 5.23 -11.25
CA SER A 272 21.47 5.77 -12.48
C SER A 272 22.96 5.52 -12.61
N MET A 273 23.69 5.44 -11.50
CA MET A 273 25.12 5.06 -11.47
C MET A 273 25.32 3.55 -11.61
N ASN A 274 24.36 2.73 -11.15
CA ASN A 274 24.43 1.27 -11.12
C ASN A 274 23.46 0.62 -12.12
N LYS A 275 23.69 0.88 -13.42
CA LYS A 275 22.99 0.26 -14.58
C LYS A 275 21.50 0.64 -14.75
N GLY A 276 20.89 1.38 -13.83
CA GLY A 276 19.54 1.94 -13.96
C GLY A 276 18.41 0.92 -13.91
N ILE A 277 18.62 -0.23 -13.25
CA ILE A 277 17.72 -1.40 -13.31
C ILE A 277 16.32 -1.05 -12.77
N LEU A 278 16.25 -0.23 -11.72
CA LEU A 278 14.98 0.10 -11.06
C LEU A 278 14.12 1.02 -11.93
N ASN A 279 14.75 1.90 -12.70
CA ASN A 279 14.06 2.86 -13.56
C ASN A 279 14.00 2.46 -15.06
N MET A 280 14.31 1.22 -15.39
CA MET A 280 14.20 0.71 -16.77
C MET A 280 12.76 0.78 -17.31
N SER A 281 12.63 1.04 -18.62
CA SER A 281 11.37 0.82 -19.33
C SER A 281 11.11 -0.69 -19.52
N ILE A 282 9.87 -1.08 -19.77
CA ILE A 282 9.56 -2.50 -20.02
C ILE A 282 10.25 -3.04 -21.27
N HIS A 283 10.42 -2.21 -22.30
CA HIS A 283 11.15 -2.63 -23.49
C HIS A 283 12.60 -3.00 -23.14
N GLN A 284 13.26 -2.20 -22.31
CA GLN A 284 14.61 -2.47 -21.82
C GLN A 284 14.67 -3.72 -20.93
N ARG A 285 13.66 -3.92 -20.07
CA ARG A 285 13.57 -5.13 -19.23
C ARG A 285 13.40 -6.39 -20.07
N ASN A 286 12.51 -6.38 -21.05
CA ASN A 286 12.26 -7.54 -21.91
C ASN A 286 13.51 -7.93 -22.73
N GLN A 287 14.28 -6.95 -23.20
CA GLN A 287 15.57 -7.20 -23.86
C GLN A 287 16.62 -7.82 -22.92
N LEU A 288 16.64 -7.38 -21.66
CA LEU A 288 17.55 -7.94 -20.66
C LEU A 288 17.18 -9.37 -20.28
N GLU A 289 15.88 -9.67 -20.19
CA GLU A 289 15.37 -11.02 -19.97
C GLU A 289 15.61 -11.95 -21.16
N SER A 290 15.43 -11.49 -22.40
CA SER A 290 15.72 -12.30 -23.60
C SER A 290 17.21 -12.65 -23.74
N ASN A 291 18.09 -11.81 -23.19
CA ASN A 291 19.53 -12.01 -23.21
C ASN A 291 20.05 -12.87 -22.04
N LYS A 292 19.21 -13.19 -21.04
CA LYS A 292 19.58 -14.14 -20.00
C LYS A 292 19.47 -15.56 -20.58
N PRO A 293 20.45 -16.45 -20.35
CA PRO A 293 20.30 -17.86 -20.66
C PRO A 293 19.05 -18.40 -19.93
N PRO A 294 18.27 -19.31 -20.56
CA PRO A 294 17.05 -19.81 -19.97
C PRO A 294 17.34 -20.42 -18.59
N CYS A 295 16.50 -20.07 -17.61
CA CYS A 295 16.55 -20.68 -16.29
C CYS A 295 16.45 -22.22 -16.45
N PRO A 296 17.21 -23.05 -15.71
CA PRO A 296 17.20 -24.50 -15.87
C PRO A 296 15.80 -25.13 -15.78
N GLU A 297 14.86 -24.46 -15.11
CA GLU A 297 13.45 -24.86 -15.05
C GLU A 297 12.71 -24.76 -16.41
N LYS A 298 13.03 -23.76 -17.25
CA LYS A 298 12.53 -23.69 -18.63
C LYS A 298 13.20 -24.72 -19.54
N GLN A 299 14.45 -25.10 -19.26
CA GLN A 299 15.11 -26.20 -19.96
C GLN A 299 14.40 -27.54 -19.68
N ASN A 300 14.02 -27.81 -18.44
CA ASN A 300 13.28 -29.04 -18.09
C ASN A 300 11.88 -29.12 -18.73
N LEU A 301 11.20 -27.99 -18.90
CA LEU A 301 9.90 -27.94 -19.59
C LEU A 301 10.02 -28.10 -21.11
N LEU A 302 11.06 -27.55 -21.72
CA LEU A 302 11.35 -27.74 -23.15
C LEU A 302 11.79 -29.18 -23.42
N HIS A 303 12.64 -29.75 -22.57
CA HIS A 303 13.09 -31.14 -22.71
C HIS A 303 11.95 -32.16 -22.53
N ASN A 304 10.99 -31.87 -21.65
CA ASN A 304 9.80 -32.71 -21.50
C ASN A 304 8.84 -32.58 -22.68
N ASN A 305 8.69 -31.40 -23.30
CA ASN A 305 7.86 -31.24 -24.48
C ASN A 305 8.45 -31.91 -25.73
N ASP A 306 9.78 -31.92 -25.87
CA ASP A 306 10.44 -32.61 -26.98
C ASP A 306 10.26 -34.14 -26.88
N ASN A 307 10.21 -34.69 -25.67
CA ASN A 307 9.93 -36.11 -25.44
C ASN A 307 8.46 -36.53 -25.71
N PHE A 308 7.52 -35.58 -25.87
CA PHE A 308 6.13 -35.88 -26.22
C PHE A 308 5.85 -35.85 -27.74
N ILE A 309 6.85 -35.53 -28.56
CA ILE A 309 6.71 -35.46 -30.03
C ILE A 309 7.32 -36.70 -30.71
N GLU A 310 8.06 -37.55 -29.99
CA GLU A 310 8.73 -38.75 -30.53
C GLU A 310 8.02 -40.10 -30.25
N ASP A 311 6.82 -40.12 -29.67
CA ASP A 311 6.00 -41.36 -29.52
C ASP A 311 4.71 -41.33 -30.37
#